data_AF-A0A1G3PRY4-F1
#
_entry.id   AF-A0A1G3PRY4-F1
#
_cell.length_a   1.000
_cell.length_b   1.000
_cell.length_c   1.000
_cell.angle_alpha   90.00
_cell.angle_beta   90.00
_cell.angle_gamma   90.00
#
_symmetry.space_group_name_H-M   'P 1'
#
loop_
_entity.id
_entity.type
_entity.pdbx_description
1 polymer ?
#
loop_
_entity_poly.entity_id
_entity_poly.type
_entity_poly.pdbx_seq_one_letter_code
_entity_poly.pdbx_strand_id
1 'polypeptide(L)'
;MKKLFIKLIGIIKPYLTRELLYLTFAVASIMIYKYLSFDPSVHTFVRESIFGIKTTNQMELDYWMYMIWFTSSFIYLFVIPFLSGLLLEGKNVFKKLGLTFGNYKVGLPLLAGAFVLMAIAITVAVKVFPDFKLYYPFAKHAVSSVSLFFFFELAYFSYFLGWEFFSHSFVLFPYEEKFGKGAILLYILPFVLMHHGKPIPEVIGSFVAGVFLAVLALETRSFWYGMLLHGFVAIFMDIAVTYF
;
A
#
# COMPACT_ATOMS: atom_id res chain seq x y z
N MET A 1 -30.65 -9.03 -24.51
CA MET A 1 -29.43 -8.86 -23.70
C MET A 1 -28.14 -9.31 -24.40
N LYS A 2 -27.98 -10.57 -24.84
CA LYS A 2 -26.74 -11.07 -25.47
C LYS A 2 -26.27 -10.26 -26.71
N LYS A 3 -27.18 -9.89 -27.63
CA LYS A 3 -26.86 -9.05 -28.80
C LYS A 3 -26.39 -7.64 -28.42
N LEU A 4 -26.98 -7.06 -27.37
CA LEU A 4 -26.60 -5.74 -26.87
C LEU A 4 -25.19 -5.76 -26.27
N PHE A 5 -24.88 -6.80 -25.48
CA PHE A 5 -23.57 -7.00 -24.86
C PHE A 5 -22.45 -7.18 -25.91
N ILE A 6 -22.70 -8.00 -26.95
CA ILE A 6 -21.75 -8.19 -28.06
C ILE A 6 -21.52 -6.88 -28.82
N LYS A 7 -22.58 -6.10 -29.07
CA LYS A 7 -22.47 -4.78 -29.72
C LYS A 7 -21.65 -3.80 -28.86
N LEU A 8 -21.86 -3.78 -27.55
CA LEU A 8 -21.10 -2.93 -26.62
C LEU A 8 -19.61 -3.30 -26.59
N ILE A 9 -19.29 -4.60 -26.51
CA ILE A 9 -17.89 -5.07 -26.57
C ILE A 9 -17.25 -4.66 -27.89
N GLY A 10 -17.97 -4.81 -29.01
CA GLY A 10 -17.48 -4.40 -30.34
C GLY A 10 -17.10 -2.92 -30.42
N ILE A 11 -17.85 -2.04 -29.73
CA ILE A 11 -17.57 -0.60 -29.68
C ILE A 11 -16.30 -0.29 -28.87
N ILE A 12 -16.09 -0.99 -27.75
CA ILE A 12 -15.02 -0.68 -26.80
C ILE A 12 -13.71 -1.38 -27.19
N LYS A 13 -13.78 -2.55 -27.84
CA LYS A 13 -12.62 -3.39 -28.19
C LYS A 13 -11.45 -2.64 -28.83
N PRO A 14 -11.63 -1.70 -29.78
CA PRO A 14 -10.52 -0.95 -30.38
C PRO A 14 -9.76 -0.06 -29.39
N TYR A 15 -10.40 0.32 -28.28
CA TYR A 15 -9.83 1.18 -27.24
C TYR A 15 -9.23 0.41 -26.06
N LEU A 16 -9.35 -0.93 -26.02
CA LEU A 16 -8.79 -1.77 -24.94
C LEU A 16 -7.27 -1.95 -25.10
N THR A 17 -6.53 -0.85 -25.02
CA THR A 17 -5.08 -0.89 -24.90
C THR A 17 -4.66 -1.53 -23.58
N ARG A 18 -3.47 -2.11 -23.54
CA ARG A 18 -2.91 -2.73 -22.34
C ARG A 18 -2.92 -1.77 -21.15
N GLU A 19 -2.49 -0.53 -21.37
CA GLU A 19 -2.41 0.49 -20.32
C GLU A 19 -3.80 0.87 -19.80
N LEU A 20 -4.81 0.92 -20.67
CA LEU A 20 -6.21 1.17 -20.26
C LEU A 20 -6.80 -0.02 -19.48
N LEU A 21 -6.40 -1.25 -19.78
CA LEU A 21 -6.79 -2.41 -18.96
C LEU A 21 -6.15 -2.34 -17.58
N TYR A 22 -4.85 -2.01 -17.49
CA TYR A 22 -4.19 -1.74 -16.20
C TYR A 22 -4.89 -0.61 -15.44
N LEU A 23 -5.23 0.51 -16.10
CA LEU A 23 -6.00 1.59 -15.48
C LEU A 23 -7.33 1.10 -14.93
N THR A 24 -8.07 0.35 -15.73
CA THR A 24 -9.42 -0.14 -15.38
C THR A 24 -9.35 -1.05 -14.16
N PHE A 25 -8.41 -2.00 -14.15
CA PHE A 25 -8.20 -2.87 -12.99
C PHE A 25 -7.70 -2.10 -11.78
N ALA A 26 -6.80 -1.11 -11.97
CA ALA A 26 -6.29 -0.31 -10.87
C ALA A 26 -7.41 0.51 -10.21
N VAL A 27 -8.28 1.13 -11.02
CA VAL A 27 -9.46 1.87 -10.55
C VAL A 27 -10.43 0.93 -9.84
N ALA A 28 -10.71 -0.25 -10.40
CA ALA A 28 -11.58 -1.23 -9.75
C ALA A 28 -11.01 -1.69 -8.40
N SER A 29 -9.72 -2.03 -8.34
CA SER A 29 -9.02 -2.43 -7.11
C SER A 29 -9.06 -1.34 -6.04
N ILE A 30 -8.74 -0.08 -6.39
CA ILE A 30 -8.74 1.01 -5.41
C ILE A 30 -10.16 1.37 -4.96
N MET A 31 -11.17 1.26 -5.84
CA MET A 31 -12.57 1.43 -5.45
C MET A 31 -13.01 0.34 -4.48
N ILE A 32 -12.78 -0.93 -4.80
CA ILE A 32 -13.10 -2.06 -3.92
C ILE A 32 -12.41 -1.88 -2.56
N TYR A 33 -11.12 -1.54 -2.58
CA TYR A 33 -10.38 -1.22 -1.37
C TYR A 33 -11.04 -0.09 -0.56
N LYS A 34 -11.36 1.05 -1.20
CA LYS A 34 -11.95 2.20 -0.48
C LYS A 34 -13.34 1.95 0.06
N TYR A 35 -14.16 1.15 -0.61
CA TYR A 35 -15.51 0.85 -0.13
C TYR A 35 -15.51 -0.32 0.86
N LEU A 36 -14.86 -1.44 0.55
CA LEU A 36 -14.98 -2.64 1.39
C LEU A 36 -14.04 -2.64 2.59
N SER A 37 -12.80 -2.12 2.46
CA SER A 37 -11.86 -2.10 3.59
C SER A 37 -12.24 -1.08 4.67
N PHE A 38 -13.24 -0.23 4.44
CA PHE A 38 -13.68 0.79 5.39
C PHE A 38 -15.19 0.71 5.71
N ASP A 39 -15.91 -0.28 5.17
CA ASP A 39 -17.33 -0.45 5.44
C ASP A 39 -17.55 -1.11 6.81
N PRO A 40 -18.29 -0.47 7.75
CA PRO A 40 -18.51 -1.02 9.09
C PRO A 40 -19.21 -2.39 9.10
N SER A 41 -20.08 -2.66 8.12
CA SER A 41 -20.80 -3.93 7.99
C SER A 41 -19.86 -5.05 7.58
N VAL A 42 -18.93 -4.77 6.66
CA VAL A 42 -17.87 -5.72 6.27
C VAL A 42 -16.98 -6.04 7.45
N HIS A 43 -16.55 -5.03 8.21
CA HIS A 43 -15.73 -5.23 9.41
C HIS A 43 -16.45 -6.07 10.46
N THR A 44 -17.72 -5.74 10.74
CA THR A 44 -18.54 -6.50 11.69
C THR A 44 -18.71 -7.94 11.25
N PHE A 45 -19.04 -8.17 9.98
CA PHE A 45 -19.19 -9.51 9.41
C PHE A 45 -17.89 -10.32 9.51
N VAL A 46 -16.75 -9.77 9.09
CA VAL A 46 -15.46 -10.46 9.16
C VAL A 46 -15.10 -10.78 10.62
N ARG A 47 -15.21 -9.81 11.52
CA ARG A 47 -14.89 -9.98 12.93
C ARG A 47 -15.76 -11.05 13.60
N GLU A 48 -17.07 -11.00 13.39
CA GLU A 48 -18.02 -11.88 14.11
C GLU A 48 -18.22 -13.22 13.44
N SER A 49 -18.34 -13.26 12.11
CA SER A 49 -18.66 -14.49 11.37
C SER A 49 -17.41 -15.27 10.98
N ILE A 50 -16.27 -14.61 10.71
CA ILE A 50 -15.02 -15.30 10.33
C ILE A 50 -14.16 -15.57 11.56
N PHE A 51 -13.95 -14.56 12.41
CA PHE A 51 -13.09 -14.69 13.59
C PHE A 51 -13.83 -15.05 14.88
N GLY A 52 -15.17 -14.98 14.92
CA GLY A 52 -15.96 -15.31 16.10
C GLY A 52 -15.89 -14.28 17.23
N ILE A 53 -15.42 -13.06 16.96
CA ILE A 53 -15.10 -12.06 17.97
C ILE A 53 -16.26 -11.09 18.13
N LYS A 54 -16.93 -11.15 19.29
CA LYS A 54 -18.15 -10.38 19.60
C LYS A 54 -17.94 -9.36 20.72
N THR A 55 -16.73 -8.83 20.86
CA THR A 55 -16.41 -7.85 21.90
C THR A 55 -17.21 -6.56 21.72
N THR A 56 -17.54 -5.92 22.84
CA THR A 56 -18.14 -4.57 22.89
C THR A 56 -17.14 -3.54 23.41
N ASN A 57 -15.92 -3.96 23.75
CA ASN A 57 -14.85 -3.06 24.19
C ASN A 57 -14.36 -2.21 23.01
N GLN A 58 -14.44 -0.89 23.13
CA GLN A 58 -14.06 0.03 22.05
C GLN A 58 -12.59 -0.10 21.64
N MET A 59 -11.68 -0.32 22.59
CA MET A 59 -10.25 -0.45 22.29
C MET A 59 -9.96 -1.73 21.49
N GLU A 60 -10.65 -2.82 21.80
CA GLU A 60 -10.54 -4.06 21.02
C GLU A 60 -11.22 -3.94 19.66
N LEU A 61 -12.37 -3.24 19.58
CA LEU A 61 -13.04 -2.92 18.31
C LEU A 61 -12.10 -2.17 17.37
N ASP A 62 -11.43 -1.13 17.87
CA ASP A 62 -10.46 -0.36 17.10
C ASP A 62 -9.31 -1.25 16.61
N TYR A 63 -8.75 -2.10 17.47
CA TYR A 63 -7.71 -3.05 17.08
C TYR A 63 -8.15 -3.95 15.92
N TRP A 64 -9.34 -4.56 16.02
CA TRP A 64 -9.86 -5.43 14.98
C TRP A 64 -10.18 -4.70 13.68
N MET A 65 -10.62 -3.45 13.76
CA MET A 65 -10.82 -2.60 12.59
C MET A 65 -9.50 -2.47 11.79
N TYR A 66 -8.39 -2.14 12.45
CA TYR A 66 -7.10 -2.03 11.77
C TYR A 66 -6.58 -3.37 11.25
N MET A 67 -6.74 -4.47 12.01
CA MET A 67 -6.35 -5.81 11.55
C MET A 67 -7.09 -6.21 10.27
N ILE A 68 -8.41 -5.97 10.22
CA ILE A 68 -9.23 -6.25 9.04
C ILE A 68 -8.84 -5.31 7.89
N TRP A 69 -8.61 -4.04 8.17
CA TRP A 69 -8.14 -3.10 7.15
C TRP A 69 -6.82 -3.56 6.52
N PHE A 70 -5.79 -3.88 7.32
CA PHE A 70 -4.49 -4.25 6.79
C PHE A 70 -4.53 -5.57 6.00
N THR A 71 -5.21 -6.58 6.53
CA THR A 71 -5.33 -7.88 5.85
C THR A 71 -6.19 -7.80 4.58
N SER A 72 -7.29 -7.05 4.60
CA SER A 72 -8.10 -6.83 3.38
C SER A 72 -7.37 -5.99 2.34
N SER A 73 -6.51 -5.05 2.77
CA SER A 73 -5.64 -4.28 1.86
C SER A 73 -4.72 -5.19 1.05
N PHE A 74 -4.12 -6.20 1.68
CA PHE A 74 -3.32 -7.19 0.96
C PHE A 74 -4.16 -7.90 -0.13
N ILE A 75 -5.40 -8.29 0.16
CA ILE A 75 -6.27 -8.93 -0.83
C ILE A 75 -6.58 -7.99 -2.00
N TYR A 76 -7.00 -6.75 -1.72
CA TYR A 76 -7.48 -5.84 -2.75
C TYR A 76 -6.35 -5.15 -3.53
N LEU A 77 -5.18 -4.98 -2.92
CA LEU A 77 -4.05 -4.24 -3.51
C LEU A 77 -2.89 -5.16 -3.93
N PHE A 78 -2.81 -6.40 -3.43
CA PHE A 78 -1.87 -7.40 -3.95
C PHE A 78 -2.57 -8.43 -4.83
N VAL A 79 -3.52 -9.20 -4.26
CA VAL A 79 -4.05 -10.40 -4.91
C VAL A 79 -4.82 -10.06 -6.18
N ILE A 80 -5.76 -9.11 -6.12
CA ILE A 80 -6.52 -8.71 -7.32
C ILE A 80 -5.58 -8.14 -8.41
N PRO A 81 -4.71 -7.14 -8.13
CA PRO A 81 -3.76 -6.64 -9.11
C PRO A 81 -2.80 -7.71 -9.66
N PHE A 82 -2.33 -8.64 -8.84
CA PHE A 82 -1.45 -9.72 -9.29
C PHE A 82 -2.19 -10.66 -10.25
N LEU A 83 -3.41 -11.05 -9.94
CA LEU A 83 -4.24 -11.88 -10.82
C LEU A 83 -4.57 -11.15 -12.13
N SER A 84 -4.92 -9.86 -12.07
CA SER A 84 -5.10 -9.02 -13.27
C SER A 84 -3.81 -8.95 -14.09
N GLY A 85 -2.66 -8.77 -13.46
CA GLY A 85 -1.36 -8.78 -14.13
C GLY A 85 -1.04 -10.12 -14.77
N LEU A 86 -1.37 -11.23 -14.09
CA LEU A 86 -1.21 -12.57 -14.63
C LEU A 86 -2.09 -12.80 -15.86
N LEU A 87 -3.31 -12.27 -15.86
CA LEU A 87 -4.21 -12.30 -17.02
C LEU A 87 -3.67 -11.49 -18.21
N LEU A 88 -3.03 -10.35 -17.94
CA LEU A 88 -2.52 -9.44 -18.99
C LEU A 88 -1.15 -9.86 -19.54
N GLU A 89 -0.25 -10.35 -18.69
CA GLU A 89 1.16 -10.62 -19.01
C GLU A 89 1.51 -12.11 -19.10
N GLY A 90 0.60 -12.98 -18.65
CA GLY A 90 0.89 -14.40 -18.45
C GLY A 90 2.11 -14.60 -17.55
N LYS A 91 2.98 -15.55 -17.92
CA LYS A 91 4.18 -15.90 -17.13
C LYS A 91 5.18 -14.74 -16.98
N ASN A 92 5.11 -13.71 -17.84
CA ASN A 92 6.00 -12.57 -17.76
C ASN A 92 5.65 -11.61 -16.61
N VAL A 93 4.50 -11.80 -15.94
CA VAL A 93 4.02 -10.94 -14.85
C VAL A 93 5.09 -10.71 -13.78
N PHE A 94 5.86 -11.74 -13.41
CA PHE A 94 6.89 -11.60 -12.37
C PHE A 94 7.97 -10.58 -12.73
N LYS A 95 8.42 -10.59 -13.99
CA LYS A 95 9.43 -9.66 -14.48
C LYS A 95 8.82 -8.28 -14.75
N LYS A 96 7.65 -8.25 -15.40
CA LYS A 96 6.96 -7.01 -15.79
C LYS A 96 6.49 -6.19 -14.59
N LEU A 97 6.08 -6.86 -13.52
CA LEU A 97 5.63 -6.24 -12.28
C LEU A 97 6.73 -6.22 -11.20
N GLY A 98 7.99 -6.44 -11.56
CA GLY A 98 9.12 -6.31 -10.64
C GLY A 98 9.07 -7.17 -9.38
N LEU A 99 8.44 -8.36 -9.45
CA LEU A 99 8.46 -9.39 -8.40
C LEU A 99 9.81 -10.12 -8.32
N THR A 100 10.87 -9.53 -8.88
CA THR A 100 12.25 -10.03 -8.83
C THR A 100 13.05 -9.19 -7.85
N PHE A 101 14.21 -9.70 -7.39
CA PHE A 101 15.13 -8.88 -6.61
C PHE A 101 15.85 -7.80 -7.46
N GLY A 102 15.80 -7.88 -8.79
CA GLY A 102 16.37 -6.84 -9.65
C GLY A 102 17.83 -6.48 -9.30
N ASN A 103 18.15 -5.19 -9.34
CA ASN A 103 19.49 -4.69 -9.00
C ASN A 103 19.67 -4.48 -7.49
N TYR A 104 19.86 -5.57 -6.76
CA TYR A 104 20.04 -5.55 -5.30
C TYR A 104 21.26 -4.76 -4.82
N LYS A 105 22.29 -4.60 -5.67
CA LYS A 105 23.49 -3.81 -5.35
C LYS A 105 23.19 -2.32 -5.23
N VAL A 106 22.14 -1.86 -5.93
CA VAL A 106 21.60 -0.50 -5.79
C VAL A 106 20.50 -0.46 -4.74
N GLY A 107 19.61 -1.46 -4.74
CA GLY A 107 18.44 -1.49 -3.86
C GLY A 107 18.78 -1.57 -2.37
N LEU A 108 19.71 -2.45 -1.97
CA LEU A 108 20.04 -2.64 -0.55
C LEU A 108 20.70 -1.41 0.09
N PRO A 109 21.73 -0.76 -0.50
CA PRO A 109 22.30 0.45 0.08
C PRO A 109 21.32 1.61 0.15
N LEU A 110 20.49 1.81 -0.89
CA LEU A 110 19.48 2.87 -0.89
C LEU A 110 18.39 2.62 0.15
N LEU A 111 17.93 1.37 0.29
CA LEU A 111 17.00 0.98 1.36
C LEU A 111 17.58 1.28 2.74
N ALA A 112 18.81 0.84 3.01
CA ALA A 112 19.41 1.00 4.33
C ALA A 112 19.66 2.49 4.65
N GLY A 113 20.23 3.24 3.70
CA GLY A 113 20.50 4.67 3.87
C GLY A 113 19.23 5.50 4.04
N ALA A 114 18.19 5.23 3.23
CA ALA A 114 16.90 5.90 3.35
C ALA A 114 16.21 5.55 4.67
N PHE A 115 16.27 4.29 5.11
CA PHE A 115 15.72 3.89 6.41
C PHE A 115 16.38 4.63 7.57
N VAL A 116 17.72 4.71 7.59
CA VAL A 116 18.46 5.45 8.64
C VAL A 116 18.08 6.93 8.64
N LEU A 117 18.02 7.56 7.45
CA LEU A 117 17.61 8.96 7.31
C LEU A 117 16.20 9.18 7.87
N MET A 118 15.25 8.31 7.49
CA MET A 118 13.87 8.40 7.95
C MET A 118 13.74 8.12 9.44
N ALA A 119 14.49 7.16 9.99
CA ALA A 119 14.48 6.88 11.41
C ALA A 119 14.91 8.11 12.22
N ILE A 120 15.99 8.79 11.81
CA ILE A 120 16.43 10.06 12.44
C ILE A 120 15.34 11.13 12.31
N ALA A 121 14.79 11.33 11.10
CA ALA A 121 13.75 12.32 10.86
C ALA A 121 12.50 12.07 11.73
N ILE A 122 12.09 10.82 11.87
CA ILE A 122 10.95 10.39 12.69
C ILE A 122 11.23 10.64 14.16
N THR A 123 12.39 10.26 14.69
CA THR A 123 12.74 10.50 16.10
C THR A 123 12.72 12.00 16.44
N VAL A 124 13.10 12.87 15.51
CA VAL A 124 12.96 14.32 15.68
C VAL A 124 11.48 14.72 15.59
N ALA A 125 10.75 14.24 14.58
CA ALA A 125 9.36 14.61 14.34
C ALA A 125 8.44 14.25 15.51
N VAL A 126 8.55 13.04 16.08
CA VAL A 126 7.70 12.60 17.21
C VAL A 126 7.93 13.40 18.49
N LYS A 127 9.07 14.09 18.62
CA LYS A 127 9.37 14.99 19.74
C LYS A 127 8.87 16.41 19.52
N VAL A 128 8.92 16.87 18.27
CA VAL A 128 8.57 18.25 17.90
C VAL A 128 7.07 18.40 17.62
N PHE A 129 6.41 17.37 17.09
CA PHE A 129 5.03 17.40 16.63
C PHE A 129 4.15 16.44 17.44
N PRO A 130 3.35 16.94 18.40
CA PRO A 130 2.49 16.11 19.26
C PRO A 130 1.47 15.26 18.48
N ASP A 131 1.07 15.70 17.29
CA ASP A 131 0.10 15.01 16.43
C ASP A 131 0.51 13.58 16.08
N PHE A 132 1.82 13.27 16.02
CA PHE A 132 2.28 11.89 15.81
C PHE A 132 1.87 10.98 16.96
N LYS A 133 1.95 11.44 18.22
CA LYS A 133 1.53 10.64 19.38
C LYS A 133 0.02 10.48 19.46
N LEU A 134 -0.73 11.44 18.93
CA LEU A 134 -2.19 11.34 18.80
C LEU A 134 -2.58 10.35 17.70
N TYR A 135 -1.89 10.39 16.56
CA TYR A 135 -2.23 9.58 15.40
C TYR A 135 -1.69 8.13 15.47
N TYR A 136 -0.47 7.93 15.97
CA TYR A 136 0.23 6.64 15.99
C TYR A 136 0.45 6.08 17.42
N PRO A 137 0.57 4.76 17.60
CA PRO A 137 0.17 3.74 16.63
C PRO A 137 -1.33 3.87 16.34
N PHE A 138 -1.74 3.42 15.16
CA PHE A 138 -3.14 3.52 14.72
C PHE A 138 -4.11 2.89 15.73
N ALA A 139 -3.81 1.66 16.16
CA ALA A 139 -4.55 0.99 17.22
C ALA A 139 -3.86 1.21 18.57
N LYS A 140 -4.36 2.15 19.39
CA LYS A 140 -3.80 2.40 20.74
C LYS A 140 -3.84 1.15 21.63
N HIS A 141 -4.81 0.27 21.42
CA HIS A 141 -4.90 -0.99 22.15
C HIS A 141 -3.72 -1.94 21.88
N ALA A 142 -3.06 -1.83 20.73
CA ALA A 142 -1.94 -2.71 20.37
C ALA A 142 -0.79 -2.62 21.38
N VAL A 143 -0.55 -1.45 21.97
CA VAL A 143 0.55 -1.23 22.94
C VAL A 143 0.27 -1.81 24.33
N SER A 144 -0.94 -2.32 24.58
CA SER A 144 -1.29 -2.90 25.89
C SER A 144 -0.61 -4.24 26.16
N SER A 145 -0.06 -4.89 25.14
CA SER A 145 0.66 -6.16 25.24
C SER A 145 1.68 -6.29 24.12
N VAL A 146 2.86 -6.82 24.44
CA VAL A 146 3.90 -7.13 23.44
C VAL A 146 3.36 -8.06 22.35
N SER A 147 2.50 -9.01 22.71
CA SER A 147 1.89 -9.93 21.74
C SER A 147 0.95 -9.21 20.78
N LEU A 148 0.06 -8.35 21.30
CA LEU A 148 -0.85 -7.56 20.48
C LEU A 148 -0.08 -6.61 19.56
N PHE A 149 0.94 -5.94 20.09
CA PHE A 149 1.80 -5.07 19.30
C PHE A 149 2.49 -5.86 18.17
N PHE A 150 3.07 -7.03 18.46
CA PHE A 150 3.73 -7.85 17.46
C PHE A 150 2.80 -8.27 16.31
N PHE A 151 1.60 -8.78 16.63
CA PHE A 151 0.64 -9.19 15.59
C PHE A 151 0.06 -8.01 14.81
N PHE A 152 -0.10 -6.87 15.48
CA PHE A 152 -0.49 -5.61 14.85
C PHE A 152 0.55 -5.16 13.83
N GLU A 153 1.82 -5.10 14.21
CA GLU A 153 2.91 -4.72 13.30
C GLU A 153 3.07 -5.70 12.14
N LEU A 154 2.88 -7.00 12.37
CA LEU A 154 2.92 -8.00 11.30
C LEU A 154 1.79 -7.78 10.28
N ALA A 155 0.58 -7.51 10.76
CA ALA A 155 -0.54 -7.15 9.88
C ALA A 155 -0.27 -5.83 9.15
N TYR A 156 0.24 -4.82 9.86
CA TYR A 156 0.57 -3.52 9.27
C TYR A 156 1.68 -3.63 8.21
N PHE A 157 2.67 -4.49 8.42
CA PHE A 157 3.69 -4.79 7.42
C PHE A 157 3.10 -5.46 6.17
N SER A 158 2.12 -6.35 6.34
CA SER A 158 1.42 -7.00 5.21
C SER A 158 0.61 -6.00 4.38
N TYR A 159 0.14 -4.91 4.97
CA TYR A 159 -0.50 -3.81 4.23
C TYR A 159 0.47 -3.22 3.20
N PHE A 160 1.74 -3.01 3.54
CA PHE A 160 2.73 -2.46 2.62
C PHE A 160 3.05 -3.39 1.45
N LEU A 161 2.90 -4.71 1.63
CA LEU A 161 3.03 -5.66 0.54
C LEU A 161 2.00 -5.39 -0.56
N GLY A 162 0.74 -5.16 -0.19
CA GLY A 162 -0.31 -4.78 -1.14
C GLY A 162 -0.17 -3.36 -1.65
N TRP A 163 0.08 -2.40 -0.76
CA TRP A 163 0.18 -0.98 -1.11
C TRP A 163 1.29 -0.70 -2.14
N GLU A 164 2.49 -1.24 -1.91
CA GLU A 164 3.66 -0.98 -2.76
C GLU A 164 3.62 -1.82 -4.05
N PHE A 165 3.04 -3.03 -4.01
CA PHE A 165 2.76 -3.77 -5.23
C PHE A 165 1.74 -3.05 -6.11
N PHE A 166 0.60 -2.60 -5.56
CA PHE A 166 -0.38 -1.85 -6.33
C PHE A 166 0.25 -0.58 -6.95
N SER A 167 0.94 0.18 -6.13
CA SER A 167 1.53 1.48 -6.48
C SER A 167 2.63 1.37 -7.53
N HIS A 168 3.68 0.60 -7.25
CA HIS A 168 4.89 0.59 -8.07
C HIS A 168 4.87 -0.52 -9.11
N SER A 169 4.39 -1.70 -8.71
CA SER A 169 4.34 -2.82 -9.64
C SER A 169 3.21 -2.67 -10.63
N PHE A 170 1.98 -2.46 -10.16
CA PHE A 170 0.79 -2.50 -11.00
C PHE A 170 0.43 -1.15 -11.66
N VAL A 171 0.71 -0.02 -11.01
CA VAL A 171 0.45 1.32 -11.56
C VAL A 171 1.70 1.94 -12.18
N LEU A 172 2.89 1.88 -11.58
CA LEU A 172 4.04 2.58 -12.16
C LEU A 172 4.66 1.85 -13.37
N PHE A 173 5.03 0.57 -13.25
CA PHE A 173 5.78 -0.12 -14.33
C PHE A 173 5.04 -0.21 -15.68
N PRO A 174 3.73 -0.54 -15.77
CA PRO A 174 3.06 -0.60 -17.07
C PRO A 174 3.03 0.76 -17.79
N TYR A 175 3.00 1.86 -17.03
CA TYR A 175 2.94 3.20 -17.58
C TYR A 175 4.33 3.75 -17.90
N GLU A 176 5.37 3.27 -17.23
CA GLU A 176 6.76 3.58 -17.59
C GLU A 176 7.09 3.10 -19.01
N GLU A 177 6.52 1.97 -19.46
CA GLU A 177 6.71 1.51 -20.85
C GLU A 177 6.17 2.52 -21.89
N LYS A 178 5.17 3.33 -21.52
CA LYS A 178 4.54 4.31 -22.40
C LYS A 178 5.08 5.74 -22.23
N PHE A 179 5.34 6.14 -20.99
CA PHE A 179 5.70 7.52 -20.62
C PHE A 179 7.15 7.66 -20.14
N GLY A 180 7.92 6.57 -20.17
CA GLY A 180 9.26 6.52 -19.60
C GLY A 180 9.27 6.85 -18.11
N LYS A 181 10.37 7.42 -17.63
CA LYS A 181 10.51 7.88 -16.23
C LYS A 181 9.49 8.96 -15.84
N GLY A 182 8.83 9.62 -16.80
CA GLY A 182 7.75 10.57 -16.54
C GLY A 182 6.53 9.94 -15.85
N ALA A 183 6.38 8.61 -15.90
CA ALA A 183 5.32 7.89 -15.19
C ALA A 183 5.34 8.12 -13.67
N ILE A 184 6.47 8.54 -13.08
CA ILE A 184 6.58 8.95 -11.68
C ILE A 184 5.58 10.06 -11.35
N LEU A 185 5.37 11.02 -12.27
CA LEU A 185 4.45 12.15 -12.04
C LEU A 185 2.97 11.72 -12.06
N LEU A 186 2.64 10.66 -12.81
CA LEU A 186 1.30 10.08 -12.80
C LEU A 186 1.03 9.33 -11.50
N TYR A 187 2.04 8.63 -10.99
CA TYR A 187 1.97 7.86 -9.76
C TYR A 187 1.94 8.74 -8.50
N ILE A 188 2.70 9.83 -8.45
CA ILE A 188 2.86 10.59 -7.21
C ILE A 188 1.59 11.29 -6.75
N LEU A 189 0.74 11.73 -7.67
CA LEU A 189 -0.52 12.40 -7.37
C LEU A 189 -1.43 11.54 -6.47
N PRO A 190 -1.84 10.32 -6.88
CA PRO A 190 -2.64 9.47 -6.01
C PRO A 190 -1.91 9.04 -4.74
N PHE A 191 -0.57 8.89 -4.76
CA PHE A 191 0.19 8.52 -3.56
C PHE A 191 0.13 9.60 -2.46
N VAL A 192 0.37 10.86 -2.83
CA VAL A 192 0.34 11.98 -1.88
C VAL A 192 -1.09 12.24 -1.38
N LEU A 193 -2.09 12.16 -2.26
CA LEU A 193 -3.51 12.29 -1.87
C LEU A 193 -3.93 11.26 -0.83
N MET A 194 -3.32 10.07 -0.85
CA MET A 194 -3.61 9.01 0.11
C MET A 194 -2.99 9.22 1.49
N HIS A 195 -2.16 10.26 1.64
CA HIS A 195 -1.67 10.74 2.95
C HIS A 195 -2.57 11.83 3.55
N HIS A 196 -3.66 12.21 2.89
CA HIS A 196 -4.60 13.18 3.44
C HIS A 196 -5.09 12.78 4.84
N GLY A 197 -5.08 13.74 5.78
CA GLY A 197 -5.48 13.54 7.17
C GLY A 197 -4.39 13.03 8.12
N LYS A 198 -3.19 12.75 7.61
CA LYS A 198 -2.02 12.41 8.44
C LYS A 198 -1.33 13.67 9.00
N PRO A 199 -0.42 13.54 9.99
CA PRO A 199 0.36 14.68 10.50
C PRO A 199 1.06 15.45 9.38
N ILE A 200 1.06 16.79 9.46
CA ILE A 200 1.56 17.68 8.38
C ILE A 200 2.96 17.29 7.87
N PRO A 201 3.96 17.00 8.74
CA PRO A 201 5.28 16.61 8.26
C PRO A 201 5.26 15.34 7.40
N GLU A 202 4.36 14.40 7.68
CA GLU A 202 4.20 13.19 6.88
C GLU A 202 3.52 13.48 5.55
N VAL A 203 2.51 14.36 5.52
CA VAL A 203 1.85 14.76 4.26
C VAL A 203 2.85 15.43 3.33
N ILE A 204 3.64 16.38 3.83
CA ILE A 204 4.67 17.08 3.03
C ILE A 204 5.78 16.09 2.63
N GLY A 205 6.25 15.27 3.58
CA GLY A 205 7.27 14.25 3.35
C GLY A 205 6.85 13.19 2.34
N SER A 206 5.56 12.88 2.24
CA SER A 206 5.02 11.86 1.33
C SER A 206 5.29 12.17 -0.14
N PHE A 207 5.41 13.45 -0.53
CA PHE A 207 5.80 13.79 -1.89
C PHE A 207 7.25 13.33 -2.17
N VAL A 208 8.19 13.71 -1.29
CA VAL A 208 9.59 13.35 -1.44
C VAL A 208 9.77 11.83 -1.36
N ALA A 209 9.13 11.19 -0.37
CA ALA A 209 9.16 9.74 -0.20
C ALA A 209 8.54 9.02 -1.40
N GLY A 210 7.43 9.51 -1.94
CA GLY A 210 6.78 8.97 -3.13
C GLY A 210 7.71 9.00 -4.35
N VAL A 211 8.33 10.16 -4.65
CA VAL A 211 9.32 10.25 -5.74
C VAL A 211 10.44 9.24 -5.51
N PHE A 212 11.00 9.21 -4.29
CA PHE A 212 12.12 8.32 -3.96
C PHE A 212 11.77 6.85 -4.16
N LEU A 213 10.63 6.40 -3.64
CA LEU A 213 10.17 5.02 -3.79
C LEU A 213 9.93 4.67 -5.27
N ALA A 214 9.37 5.60 -6.05
CA ALA A 214 9.18 5.42 -7.50
C ALA A 214 10.50 5.26 -8.25
N VAL A 215 11.48 6.12 -7.96
CA VAL A 215 12.82 6.04 -8.54
C VAL A 215 13.49 4.74 -8.11
N LEU A 216 13.43 4.39 -6.82
CA LEU A 216 13.99 3.15 -6.29
C LEU A 216 13.43 1.93 -7.02
N ALA A 217 12.11 1.87 -7.24
CA ALA A 217 11.47 0.78 -7.96
C ALA A 217 11.94 0.69 -9.43
N LEU A 218 12.06 1.83 -10.12
CA LEU A 218 12.49 1.88 -11.53
C LEU A 218 13.97 1.55 -11.70
N GLU A 219 14.85 2.06 -10.84
CA GLU A 219 16.30 1.80 -10.91
C GLU A 219 16.65 0.37 -10.51
N THR A 220 15.92 -0.20 -9.56
CA THR A 220 16.15 -1.58 -9.14
C THR A 220 15.37 -2.59 -9.97
N ARG A 221 14.30 -2.19 -10.67
CA ARG A 221 13.32 -3.09 -11.30
C ARG A 221 12.68 -4.06 -10.29
N SER A 222 12.44 -3.55 -9.09
CA SER A 222 11.89 -4.31 -7.97
C SER A 222 11.08 -3.43 -7.04
N PHE A 223 9.86 -3.85 -6.69
CA PHE A 223 9.07 -3.14 -5.67
C PHE A 223 9.46 -3.55 -4.25
N TRP A 224 10.19 -4.67 -4.08
CA TRP A 224 10.54 -5.21 -2.76
C TRP A 224 11.30 -4.20 -1.90
N TYR A 225 12.19 -3.40 -2.50
CA TYR A 225 12.94 -2.40 -1.74
C TYR A 225 12.07 -1.27 -1.21
N GLY A 226 11.08 -0.82 -2.00
CA GLY A 226 10.09 0.16 -1.55
C GLY A 226 9.18 -0.41 -0.47
N MET A 227 8.69 -1.63 -0.68
CA MET A 227 7.91 -2.40 0.30
C MET A 227 8.58 -2.50 1.66
N LEU A 228 9.83 -2.96 1.68
CA LEU A 228 10.60 -3.11 2.91
C LEU A 228 10.88 -1.74 3.55
N LEU A 229 11.30 -0.75 2.78
CA LEU A 229 11.58 0.59 3.30
C LEU A 229 10.33 1.21 3.95
N HIS A 230 9.20 1.20 3.24
CA HIS A 230 7.96 1.80 3.73
C HIS A 230 7.44 1.04 4.95
N GLY A 231 7.45 -0.29 4.91
CA GLY A 231 7.06 -1.14 6.05
C GLY A 231 7.93 -0.91 7.28
N PHE A 232 9.26 -0.86 7.13
CA PHE A 232 10.15 -0.60 8.26
C PHE A 232 10.02 0.81 8.81
N VAL A 233 9.83 1.81 7.95
CA VAL A 233 9.56 3.19 8.37
C VAL A 233 8.27 3.28 9.18
N ALA A 234 7.22 2.57 8.77
CA ALA A 234 5.95 2.54 9.49
C ALA A 234 6.05 1.84 10.85
N ILE A 235 6.67 0.66 10.92
CA ILE A 235 6.92 -0.04 12.18
C ILE A 235 7.77 0.84 13.10
N PHE A 236 8.80 1.48 12.56
CA PHE A 236 9.67 2.36 13.35
C PHE A 236 8.92 3.59 13.88
N MET A 237 7.95 4.14 13.14
CA MET A 237 7.07 5.21 13.62
C MET A 237 6.33 4.78 14.89
N ASP A 238 5.70 3.61 14.87
CA ASP A 238 4.91 3.09 15.99
C ASP A 238 5.80 2.78 17.20
N ILE A 239 7.00 2.23 16.96
CA ILE A 239 8.04 2.06 18.00
C ILE A 239 8.46 3.43 18.56
N ALA A 240 8.77 4.40 17.70
CA ALA A 240 9.30 5.69 18.13
C ALA A 240 8.29 6.48 18.96
N VAL A 241 7.02 6.47 18.57
CA VAL A 241 5.95 7.11 19.34
C VAL A 241 5.70 6.41 20.68
N THR A 242 5.87 5.08 20.73
CA THR A 242 5.63 4.28 21.94
C THR A 242 6.78 4.34 22.94
N TYR A 243 8.03 4.39 22.48
CA TYR A 243 9.21 4.17 23.33
C TYR A 243 10.22 5.33 23.37
N PHE A 244 10.10 6.38 22.53
CA PHE A 244 11.03 7.54 22.49
C PHE A 244 10.38 8.88 22.86
#